data_AF-A0A2E5LCM8-F1
#
_entry.id   AF-A0A2E5LCM8-F1
#
_cell.length_a   1.000
_cell.length_b   1.000
_cell.length_c   1.000
_cell.angle_alpha   90.00
_cell.angle_beta   90.00
_cell.angle_gamma   90.00
#
_symmetry.space_group_name_H-M   'P 1'
#
loop_
_entity.id
_entity.type
_entity.pdbx_description
1 polymer ?
#
loop_
_entity_poly.entity_id
_entity_poly.type
_entity_poly.pdbx_seq_one_letter_code
_entity_poly.pdbx_strand_id
1 'polypeptide(L)'
;MQIYEIVLLVYGFLSLKVLFKIIYIYYLCKYDKLYLIQKNYNMNRILLFLLLICNSSSYAQTFVSTTPENKNIILEEFTGISCGYCPDGHKIGQQLHDNNPNDVFLINIHTGSYANPQGPGTDFNTSFGSAISNQSGTCGYPAGTVNRRDFTTQGWNQTSQSGCVASTAMSRGNWTAAAQSMLSESSPVNVGIQATVDLGSNTLTVDVEVYYTGTQTVSSNKLNVAIVQNNILGPQSGGSSYNPTAIDPATGLYTHNHMLRHMLTGQWGESISNISQGTLYSNSYTWNIPDQISGYPQSPRIDPTQLAIIAYVSEGNEEILSGTEVYPTISSSTTNDAFFVSSSATDIECDPVTNLEVTLRNHGSVSLTSCDIEYEINGGNMQTYNWTGNLATGAQELVSIPNVSTNASLTNTVSVSLVNPNGSMDDTQNNNAGTSNFAGLKQAAVGSATITIVTDNYGNETTWELRKNGAVIQSGGPYAASTPNVTHTYNVDLESNECYSFIMKDSYGDGLLAPGQFTLRDASQNLIAYGNSFTFEDKTNLTTSIPSSINENINIVSIYPNPVKDILSIEGEFTSIEIYNLSGKLLLKSTDKNHINTCSLSEGMYLINILTSNKIVTKKFTLIK
;
A
#
# COMPACT_ATOMS: atom_id res chain seq x y z
N MET A 1 -92.10 -12.14 10.38
CA MET A 1 -92.50 -10.83 9.85
C MET A 1 -92.55 -10.96 8.33
N GLN A 2 -93.61 -11.59 7.82
CA GLN A 2 -94.74 -10.96 7.09
C GLN A 2 -94.27 -10.21 5.82
N ILE A 3 -94.49 -10.71 4.60
CA ILE A 3 -95.72 -10.78 3.73
C ILE A 3 -95.47 -9.88 2.48
N TYR A 4 -96.19 -10.18 1.39
CA TYR A 4 -96.30 -9.56 0.05
C TYR A 4 -95.46 -10.30 -1.02
N GLU A 5 -95.93 -11.31 -1.76
CA GLU A 5 -97.19 -11.50 -2.53
C GLU A 5 -97.37 -10.38 -3.59
N ILE A 6 -97.27 -10.65 -4.90
CA ILE A 6 -98.33 -11.02 -5.87
C ILE A 6 -97.64 -11.01 -7.28
N VAL A 7 -97.72 -11.99 -8.20
CA VAL A 7 -98.77 -12.20 -9.24
C VAL A 7 -98.62 -13.61 -9.88
N LEU A 8 -99.72 -14.37 -9.84
CA LEU A 8 -100.32 -15.34 -10.80
C LEU A 8 -99.47 -15.91 -11.97
N LEU A 9 -99.32 -17.23 -12.17
CA LEU A 9 -100.26 -18.35 -12.46
C LEU A 9 -100.26 -18.74 -13.97
N VAL A 10 -100.12 -20.07 -14.21
CA VAL A 10 -100.46 -20.88 -15.41
C VAL A 10 -99.42 -20.99 -16.54
N TYR A 11 -98.95 -22.14 -17.04
CA TYR A 11 -99.07 -23.61 -16.83
C TYR A 11 -97.93 -24.25 -17.67
N GLY A 12 -97.52 -25.50 -17.39
CA GLY A 12 -96.99 -26.36 -18.48
C GLY A 12 -95.87 -27.34 -18.13
N PHE A 13 -96.26 -28.60 -17.93
CA PHE A 13 -95.42 -29.80 -17.92
C PHE A 13 -94.27 -29.76 -18.94
N LEU A 14 -93.01 -29.89 -18.48
CA LEU A 14 -91.92 -30.43 -19.29
C LEU A 14 -91.26 -31.60 -18.55
N SER A 15 -91.41 -32.78 -19.16
CA SER A 15 -90.88 -34.07 -18.73
C SER A 15 -89.37 -34.04 -18.49
N LEU A 16 -88.94 -34.68 -17.39
CA LEU A 16 -87.57 -34.92 -16.93
C LEU A 16 -86.61 -35.44 -18.03
N LYS A 17 -87.14 -35.99 -19.14
CA LYS A 17 -86.37 -36.44 -20.31
C LYS A 17 -85.77 -35.29 -21.14
N VAL A 18 -86.37 -34.10 -21.15
CA VAL A 18 -85.84 -32.95 -21.90
C VAL A 18 -84.69 -32.30 -21.12
N LEU A 19 -84.76 -32.27 -19.79
CA LEU A 19 -83.71 -31.71 -18.94
C LEU A 19 -82.41 -32.53 -19.03
N PHE A 20 -82.49 -33.87 -19.05
CA PHE A 20 -81.31 -34.73 -19.21
C PHE A 20 -80.67 -34.63 -20.61
N LYS A 21 -81.48 -34.45 -21.67
CA LYS A 21 -80.96 -34.30 -23.04
C LYS A 21 -80.29 -32.94 -23.25
N ILE A 22 -80.80 -31.88 -22.61
CA ILE A 22 -80.17 -30.55 -22.62
C ILE A 22 -78.88 -30.53 -21.79
N ILE A 23 -78.83 -31.18 -20.63
CA ILE A 23 -77.60 -31.28 -19.81
C ILE A 23 -76.51 -32.10 -20.53
N TYR A 24 -76.88 -33.19 -21.21
CA TYR A 24 -75.92 -34.02 -21.97
C TYR A 24 -75.38 -33.31 -23.22
N ILE A 25 -76.24 -32.59 -23.97
CA ILE A 25 -75.81 -31.78 -25.12
C ILE A 25 -74.99 -30.55 -24.68
N TYR A 26 -75.30 -29.94 -23.54
CA TYR A 26 -74.51 -28.83 -22.98
C TYR A 26 -73.11 -29.30 -22.53
N TYR A 27 -72.97 -30.50 -21.96
CA TYR A 27 -71.68 -31.06 -21.59
C TYR A 27 -70.83 -31.49 -22.79
N LEU A 28 -71.44 -32.12 -23.82
CA LEU A 28 -70.73 -32.50 -25.06
C LEU A 28 -70.24 -31.29 -25.87
N CYS A 29 -71.06 -30.22 -25.96
CA CYS A 29 -70.66 -29.02 -26.69
C CYS A 29 -69.59 -28.18 -25.94
N LYS A 30 -69.52 -28.30 -24.60
CA LYS A 30 -68.47 -27.67 -23.79
C LYS A 30 -67.15 -28.46 -23.84
N TYR A 31 -67.21 -29.80 -23.92
CA TYR A 31 -66.01 -30.63 -24.06
C TYR A 31 -65.36 -30.53 -25.45
N ASP A 32 -66.13 -30.51 -26.55
CA ASP A 32 -65.53 -30.35 -27.88
C ASP A 32 -64.97 -28.94 -28.14
N LYS A 33 -65.61 -27.89 -27.58
CA LYS A 33 -65.02 -26.53 -27.60
C LYS A 33 -63.80 -26.43 -26.70
N LEU A 34 -63.76 -27.07 -25.53
CA LEU A 34 -62.54 -27.07 -24.70
C LEU A 34 -61.41 -27.89 -25.32
N TYR A 35 -61.70 -29.00 -26.02
CA TYR A 35 -60.67 -29.84 -26.63
C TYR A 35 -60.08 -29.19 -27.90
N LEU A 36 -60.89 -28.51 -28.72
CA LEU A 36 -60.40 -27.73 -29.87
C LEU A 36 -59.73 -26.41 -29.46
N ILE A 37 -60.20 -25.74 -28.40
CA ILE A 37 -59.54 -24.54 -27.86
C ILE A 37 -58.25 -24.91 -27.12
N GLN A 38 -58.18 -26.02 -26.36
CA GLN A 38 -56.92 -26.48 -25.74
C GLN A 38 -55.91 -26.96 -26.77
N LYS A 39 -56.32 -27.60 -27.87
CA LYS A 39 -55.37 -28.02 -28.91
C LYS A 39 -54.80 -26.83 -29.68
N ASN A 40 -55.59 -25.77 -29.95
CA ASN A 40 -55.08 -24.53 -30.53
C ASN A 40 -54.33 -23.64 -29.52
N TYR A 41 -54.69 -23.61 -28.23
CA TYR A 41 -53.92 -22.90 -27.20
C TYR A 41 -52.61 -23.62 -26.86
N ASN A 42 -52.56 -24.96 -26.85
CA ASN A 42 -51.33 -25.71 -26.63
C ASN A 42 -50.47 -25.77 -27.90
N MET A 43 -51.03 -25.78 -29.11
CA MET A 43 -50.21 -25.71 -30.32
C MET A 43 -49.67 -24.29 -30.54
N ASN A 44 -50.43 -23.23 -30.22
CA ASN A 44 -49.88 -21.87 -30.16
C ASN A 44 -48.95 -21.66 -28.96
N ARG A 45 -49.15 -22.26 -27.79
CA ARG A 45 -48.18 -22.17 -26.68
C ARG A 45 -46.93 -23.00 -26.91
N ILE A 46 -47.01 -24.14 -27.59
CA ILE A 46 -45.85 -24.95 -27.96
C ILE A 46 -45.12 -24.30 -29.15
N LEU A 47 -45.80 -23.68 -30.11
CA LEU A 47 -45.14 -22.84 -31.12
C LEU A 47 -44.57 -21.55 -30.51
N LEU A 48 -45.24 -20.89 -29.56
CA LEU A 48 -44.73 -19.69 -28.89
C LEU A 48 -43.61 -20.02 -27.88
N PHE A 49 -43.64 -21.19 -27.21
CA PHE A 49 -42.53 -21.68 -26.40
C PHE A 49 -41.36 -22.19 -27.27
N LEU A 50 -41.62 -22.83 -28.41
CA LEU A 50 -40.56 -23.21 -29.36
C LEU A 50 -39.99 -22.00 -30.11
N LEU A 51 -40.75 -20.92 -30.31
CA LEU A 51 -40.25 -19.64 -30.82
C LEU A 51 -39.55 -18.78 -29.75
N LEU A 52 -39.91 -18.89 -28.47
CA LEU A 52 -39.17 -18.25 -27.36
C LEU A 52 -37.91 -19.02 -26.95
N ILE A 53 -37.81 -20.33 -27.26
CA ILE A 53 -36.59 -21.13 -27.03
C ILE A 53 -35.62 -21.03 -28.22
N CYS A 54 -36.00 -20.34 -29.32
CA CYS A 54 -35.20 -20.29 -30.56
C CYS A 54 -34.31 -19.04 -30.72
N ASN A 55 -34.31 -18.05 -29.83
CA ASN A 55 -33.38 -16.89 -29.94
C ASN A 55 -33.02 -16.30 -28.57
N SER A 56 -32.47 -17.12 -27.70
CA SER A 56 -31.62 -16.61 -26.63
C SER A 56 -30.46 -17.57 -26.39
N SER A 57 -29.75 -17.93 -27.46
CA SER A 57 -28.31 -17.88 -27.34
C SER A 57 -28.00 -16.41 -27.05
N SER A 58 -27.93 -16.07 -25.76
CA SER A 58 -27.18 -14.92 -25.32
C SER A 58 -25.75 -15.19 -25.77
N TYR A 59 -25.45 -14.87 -27.03
CA TYR A 59 -24.07 -14.67 -27.44
C TYR A 59 -23.62 -13.56 -26.51
N ALA A 60 -22.78 -13.89 -25.53
CA ALA A 60 -21.98 -12.87 -24.88
C ALA A 60 -21.35 -12.09 -26.04
N GLN A 61 -21.70 -10.81 -26.16
CA GLN A 61 -21.17 -9.98 -27.22
C GLN A 61 -19.67 -9.94 -26.99
N THR A 62 -18.89 -10.42 -27.95
CA THR A 62 -17.44 -10.28 -27.92
C THR A 62 -17.10 -8.81 -27.79
N PHE A 63 -16.20 -8.49 -26.88
CA PHE A 63 -15.76 -7.12 -26.61
C PHE A 63 -14.44 -6.80 -27.32
N VAL A 64 -13.69 -7.80 -27.79
CA VAL A 64 -12.59 -7.57 -28.71
C VAL A 64 -13.13 -7.17 -30.09
N SER A 65 -12.45 -6.23 -30.74
CA SER A 65 -12.76 -5.85 -32.13
C SER A 65 -12.56 -7.05 -33.05
N THR A 66 -13.50 -7.27 -33.97
CA THR A 66 -13.39 -8.28 -35.03
C THR A 66 -12.98 -7.68 -36.38
N THR A 67 -12.70 -6.38 -36.44
CA THR A 67 -12.31 -5.68 -37.66
C THR A 67 -10.80 -5.74 -37.81
N PRO A 68 -10.23 -6.04 -39.00
CA PRO A 68 -8.79 -5.99 -39.20
C PRO A 68 -8.19 -4.64 -38.79
N GLU A 69 -7.14 -4.69 -37.97
CA GLU A 69 -6.42 -3.54 -37.43
C GLU A 69 -4.92 -3.66 -37.71
N ASN A 70 -4.17 -2.60 -37.42
CA ASN A 70 -2.72 -2.65 -37.43
C ASN A 70 -2.18 -3.16 -36.09
N LYS A 71 -0.88 -3.47 -36.05
CA LYS A 71 -0.23 -3.93 -34.82
C LYS A 71 -0.16 -2.82 -33.78
N ASN A 72 -0.44 -3.19 -32.55
CA ASN A 72 -0.01 -2.44 -31.38
C ASN A 72 1.40 -2.89 -30.96
N ILE A 73 2.06 -2.01 -30.22
CA ILE A 73 3.43 -2.16 -29.78
C ILE A 73 3.48 -2.52 -28.31
N ILE A 74 4.24 -3.57 -28.00
CA ILE A 74 4.69 -3.89 -26.65
C ILE A 74 6.19 -3.61 -26.60
N LEU A 75 6.58 -2.63 -25.80
CA LEU A 75 7.98 -2.34 -25.51
C LEU A 75 8.34 -2.96 -24.16
N GLU A 76 9.08 -4.06 -24.20
CA GLU A 76 9.69 -4.64 -23.01
C GLU A 76 11.05 -3.95 -22.79
N GLU A 77 11.11 -3.05 -21.82
CA GLU A 77 12.31 -2.29 -21.44
C GLU A 77 13.08 -3.03 -20.33
N PHE A 78 14.37 -3.25 -20.53
CA PHE A 78 15.27 -3.83 -19.54
C PHE A 78 16.03 -2.73 -18.80
N THR A 79 15.81 -2.66 -17.50
CA THR A 79 16.26 -1.55 -16.63
C THR A 79 16.82 -2.03 -15.29
N GLY A 80 17.29 -1.10 -14.46
CA GLY A 80 17.81 -1.37 -13.12
C GLY A 80 18.03 -0.07 -12.32
N ILE A 81 17.79 -0.12 -11.01
CA ILE A 81 17.87 1.06 -10.13
C ILE A 81 19.25 1.72 -10.10
N SER A 82 20.32 0.97 -10.33
CA SER A 82 21.70 1.46 -10.34
C SER A 82 22.19 1.86 -11.75
N CYS A 83 21.34 1.78 -12.77
CA CYS A 83 21.68 2.10 -14.16
C CYS A 83 21.52 3.61 -14.42
N GLY A 84 22.63 4.33 -14.55
CA GLY A 84 22.63 5.79 -14.70
C GLY A 84 21.90 6.35 -15.93
N TYR A 85 21.77 5.59 -17.02
CA TYR A 85 21.09 6.02 -18.25
C TYR A 85 19.68 5.46 -18.41
N CYS A 86 19.25 4.55 -17.54
CA CYS A 86 17.93 3.95 -17.62
C CYS A 86 16.78 4.98 -17.48
N PRO A 87 16.91 6.09 -16.72
CA PRO A 87 15.89 7.14 -16.71
C PRO A 87 15.65 7.79 -18.07
N ASP A 88 16.68 7.88 -18.92
CA ASP A 88 16.57 8.35 -20.31
C ASP A 88 15.75 7.35 -21.15
N GLY A 89 15.93 6.05 -20.90
CA GLY A 89 15.09 4.97 -21.43
C GLY A 89 13.63 5.15 -21.04
N HIS A 90 13.35 5.23 -19.73
CA HIS A 90 12.00 5.44 -19.20
C HIS A 90 11.32 6.65 -19.85
N LYS A 91 12.06 7.76 -20.03
CA LYS A 91 11.56 8.98 -20.67
C LYS A 91 11.22 8.77 -22.14
N ILE A 92 12.09 8.12 -22.91
CA ILE A 92 11.86 7.84 -24.33
C ILE A 92 10.69 6.86 -24.50
N GLY A 93 10.62 5.82 -23.67
CA GLY A 93 9.50 4.87 -23.65
C GLY A 93 8.18 5.59 -23.37
N GLN A 94 8.13 6.41 -22.31
CA GLN A 94 6.93 7.19 -21.98
C GLN A 94 6.55 8.15 -23.11
N GLN A 95 7.50 8.87 -23.71
CA GLN A 95 7.23 9.73 -24.86
C GLN A 95 6.67 8.96 -26.07
N LEU A 96 7.12 7.73 -26.29
CA LEU A 96 6.61 6.88 -27.36
C LEU A 96 5.15 6.47 -27.08
N HIS A 97 4.83 6.10 -25.84
CA HIS A 97 3.47 5.85 -25.38
C HIS A 97 2.60 7.10 -25.51
N ASP A 98 3.03 8.25 -24.98
CA ASP A 98 2.25 9.50 -24.99
C ASP A 98 1.90 9.96 -26.42
N ASN A 99 2.77 9.68 -27.39
CA ASN A 99 2.52 9.97 -28.80
C ASN A 99 1.56 8.97 -29.47
N ASN A 100 1.37 7.78 -28.89
CA ASN A 100 0.54 6.69 -29.42
C ASN A 100 -0.20 5.96 -28.26
N PRO A 101 -1.02 6.66 -27.46
CA PRO A 101 -1.47 6.18 -26.15
C PRO A 101 -2.39 4.95 -26.22
N ASN A 102 -2.96 4.66 -27.39
CA ASN A 102 -3.82 3.50 -27.62
C ASN A 102 -3.11 2.36 -28.35
N ASP A 103 -1.86 2.55 -28.77
CA ASP A 103 -1.17 1.63 -29.68
C ASP A 103 0.25 1.27 -29.22
N VAL A 104 0.80 1.88 -28.16
CA VAL A 104 2.11 1.53 -27.59
C VAL A 104 1.95 1.31 -26.09
N PHE A 105 2.36 0.15 -25.58
CA PHE A 105 2.28 -0.24 -24.18
C PHE A 105 3.64 -0.67 -23.66
N LEU A 106 3.93 -0.33 -22.40
CA LEU A 106 5.26 -0.42 -21.82
C LEU A 106 5.32 -1.49 -20.73
N ILE A 107 6.40 -2.27 -20.70
CA ILE A 107 6.69 -3.20 -19.62
C ILE A 107 8.14 -2.96 -19.18
N ASN A 108 8.32 -2.30 -18.04
CA ASN A 108 9.63 -1.99 -17.47
C ASN A 108 10.08 -3.14 -16.57
N ILE A 109 11.11 -3.86 -17.03
CA ILE A 109 11.62 -5.10 -16.45
C ILE A 109 12.95 -4.82 -15.77
N HIS A 110 12.92 -4.77 -14.44
CA HIS A 110 14.13 -4.69 -13.63
C HIS A 110 14.81 -6.06 -13.60
N THR A 111 16.05 -6.13 -14.09
CA THR A 111 16.81 -7.38 -14.20
C THR A 111 18.30 -7.11 -14.37
N GLY A 112 19.12 -8.16 -14.22
CA GLY A 112 20.57 -8.09 -14.41
C GLY A 112 21.30 -7.34 -13.30
N SER A 113 22.56 -7.02 -13.55
CA SER A 113 23.48 -6.51 -12.51
C SER A 113 23.14 -5.11 -11.97
N TYR A 114 22.29 -4.35 -12.68
CA TYR A 114 21.87 -3.01 -12.24
C TYR A 114 20.58 -3.01 -11.41
N ALA A 115 19.92 -4.17 -11.28
CA ALA A 115 18.67 -4.32 -10.54
C ALA A 115 18.87 -4.87 -9.12
N ASN A 116 20.11 -4.98 -8.64
CA ASN A 116 20.38 -5.43 -7.27
C ASN A 116 19.70 -4.49 -6.25
N PRO A 117 18.97 -5.04 -5.25
CA PRO A 117 18.31 -4.23 -4.23
C PRO A 117 19.32 -3.42 -3.39
N GLN A 118 18.89 -2.25 -2.93
CA GLN A 118 19.65 -1.35 -2.05
C GLN A 118 19.11 -1.36 -0.60
N GLY A 119 18.14 -2.23 -0.30
CA GLY A 119 17.49 -2.33 1.01
C GLY A 119 15.99 -2.67 0.91
N PRO A 120 15.27 -2.67 2.04
CA PRO A 120 13.82 -2.87 2.05
C PRO A 120 13.09 -1.90 1.11
N GLY A 121 12.13 -2.40 0.33
CA GLY A 121 11.32 -1.60 -0.60
C GLY A 121 12.01 -1.28 -1.93
N THR A 122 13.19 -1.82 -2.23
CA THR A 122 13.98 -1.48 -3.43
C THR A 122 14.27 -2.67 -4.34
N ASP A 123 13.73 -3.86 -4.03
CA ASP A 123 13.85 -5.02 -4.92
C ASP A 123 12.75 -5.01 -5.99
N PHE A 124 13.10 -4.49 -7.16
CA PHE A 124 12.17 -4.33 -8.27
C PHE A 124 12.17 -5.54 -9.22
N ASN A 125 12.96 -6.56 -8.94
CA ASN A 125 13.04 -7.76 -9.76
C ASN A 125 11.75 -8.58 -9.68
N THR A 126 11.56 -9.44 -10.67
CA THR A 126 10.54 -10.49 -10.67
C THR A 126 11.14 -11.82 -11.09
N SER A 127 10.41 -12.91 -10.83
CA SER A 127 10.80 -14.26 -11.27
C SER A 127 10.82 -14.42 -12.80
N PHE A 128 10.32 -13.42 -13.54
CA PHE A 128 10.18 -13.45 -14.99
C PHE A 128 11.29 -12.69 -15.71
N GLY A 129 11.81 -11.62 -15.10
CA GLY A 129 12.63 -10.63 -15.80
C GLY A 129 13.92 -11.18 -16.42
N SER A 130 14.63 -12.06 -15.71
CA SER A 130 15.88 -12.66 -16.24
C SER A 130 15.61 -13.52 -17.47
N ALA A 131 14.52 -14.29 -17.49
CA ALA A 131 14.20 -15.16 -18.62
C ALA A 131 13.90 -14.34 -19.88
N ILE A 132 13.08 -13.28 -19.75
CA ILE A 132 12.69 -12.39 -20.86
C ILE A 132 13.91 -11.64 -21.39
N SER A 133 14.74 -11.06 -20.51
CA SER A 133 15.97 -10.37 -20.93
C SER A 133 16.95 -11.31 -21.62
N ASN A 134 17.14 -12.54 -21.12
CA ASN A 134 18.01 -13.52 -21.75
C ASN A 134 17.51 -13.93 -23.15
N GLN A 135 16.19 -14.07 -23.34
CA GLN A 135 15.61 -14.41 -24.64
C GLN A 135 15.90 -13.33 -25.69
N SER A 136 15.83 -12.05 -25.32
CA SER A 136 16.16 -10.94 -26.22
C SER A 136 17.65 -10.82 -26.58
N GLY A 137 18.53 -11.53 -25.87
CA GLY A 137 19.98 -11.42 -25.99
C GLY A 137 20.55 -10.09 -25.50
N THR A 138 19.92 -9.47 -24.49
CA THR A 138 20.32 -8.15 -23.96
C THR A 138 21.82 -8.06 -23.69
N CYS A 139 22.50 -7.07 -24.28
CA CYS A 139 23.95 -6.88 -24.15
C CYS A 139 24.34 -5.82 -23.11
N GLY A 140 23.42 -4.93 -22.75
CA GLY A 140 23.67 -3.82 -21.81
C GLY A 140 22.37 -3.09 -21.46
N TYR A 141 22.47 -2.09 -20.59
CA TYR A 141 21.32 -1.36 -20.04
C TYR A 141 21.48 0.16 -20.23
N PRO A 142 20.40 0.92 -20.47
CA PRO A 142 19.07 0.41 -20.81
C PRO A 142 19.06 -0.26 -22.19
N ALA A 143 18.25 -1.30 -22.30
CA ALA A 143 17.90 -1.95 -23.55
C ALA A 143 16.41 -2.17 -23.58
N GLY A 144 15.87 -2.49 -24.76
CA GLY A 144 14.48 -2.90 -24.86
C GLY A 144 14.25 -3.65 -26.14
N THR A 145 13.14 -4.37 -26.22
CA THR A 145 12.72 -5.01 -27.46
C THR A 145 11.31 -4.55 -27.84
N VAL A 146 11.15 -4.19 -29.12
CA VAL A 146 9.88 -3.74 -29.69
C VAL A 146 9.22 -4.97 -30.33
N ASN A 147 8.13 -5.43 -29.72
CA ASN A 147 7.40 -6.63 -30.11
C ASN A 147 8.28 -7.89 -30.24
N ARG A 148 9.41 -7.97 -29.53
CA ARG A 148 10.37 -9.09 -29.69
C ARG A 148 10.74 -9.38 -31.15
N ARG A 149 10.74 -8.36 -32.00
CA ARG A 149 11.08 -8.53 -33.41
C ARG A 149 12.59 -8.44 -33.60
N ASP A 150 13.10 -9.31 -34.47
CA ASP A 150 14.48 -9.22 -34.96
C ASP A 150 14.62 -8.08 -35.98
N PHE A 151 15.42 -7.07 -35.63
CA PHE A 151 15.78 -5.95 -36.50
C PHE A 151 17.25 -5.99 -36.94
N THR A 152 17.85 -7.19 -37.01
CA THR A 152 19.22 -7.38 -37.50
C THR A 152 19.41 -6.79 -38.89
N THR A 153 18.40 -6.86 -39.77
CA THR A 153 18.49 -6.33 -41.14
C THR A 153 18.59 -4.80 -41.19
N GLN A 154 18.05 -4.11 -40.18
CA GLN A 154 18.12 -2.66 -39.99
C GLN A 154 19.38 -2.26 -39.20
N GLY A 155 20.10 -3.23 -38.63
CA GLY A 155 21.25 -3.00 -37.76
C GLY A 155 20.88 -2.39 -36.42
N TRP A 156 19.64 -2.57 -35.94
CA TRP A 156 19.16 -1.94 -34.72
C TRP A 156 19.41 -2.75 -33.45
N ASN A 157 19.59 -4.07 -33.57
CA ASN A 157 19.91 -4.93 -32.44
C ASN A 157 21.24 -4.51 -31.80
N GLN A 158 21.33 -4.63 -30.48
CA GLN A 158 22.55 -4.27 -29.75
C GLN A 158 23.73 -5.12 -30.20
N THR A 159 24.88 -4.48 -30.31
CA THR A 159 26.17 -5.14 -30.41
C THR A 159 27.14 -4.54 -29.40
N SER A 160 28.10 -5.32 -28.92
CA SER A 160 29.15 -4.83 -28.02
C SER A 160 30.55 -5.03 -28.59
N GLN A 161 31.51 -4.25 -28.10
CA GLN A 161 32.93 -4.45 -28.41
C GLN A 161 33.47 -5.81 -27.94
N SER A 162 32.82 -6.41 -26.94
CA SER A 162 33.12 -7.76 -26.46
C SER A 162 32.52 -8.87 -27.34
N GLY A 163 31.85 -8.52 -28.44
CA GLY A 163 31.28 -9.47 -29.40
C GLY A 163 29.87 -9.95 -29.06
N CYS A 164 29.18 -9.32 -28.10
CA CYS A 164 27.76 -9.60 -27.88
C CYS A 164 26.96 -9.13 -29.10
N VAL A 165 26.01 -9.96 -29.54
CA VAL A 165 25.02 -9.63 -30.58
C VAL A 165 23.67 -10.04 -30.03
N ALA A 166 22.79 -9.06 -29.82
CA ALA A 166 21.45 -9.32 -29.32
C ALA A 166 20.54 -9.93 -30.39
N SER A 167 19.58 -10.75 -29.97
CA SER A 167 18.58 -11.34 -30.85
C SER A 167 17.50 -10.33 -31.23
N THR A 168 16.98 -9.58 -30.25
CA THR A 168 15.89 -8.61 -30.45
C THR A 168 16.03 -7.38 -29.57
N ALA A 169 16.92 -7.40 -28.56
CA ALA A 169 17.20 -6.23 -27.74
C ALA A 169 17.93 -5.17 -28.56
N MET A 170 17.52 -3.92 -28.40
CA MET A 170 18.10 -2.75 -29.06
C MET A 170 18.32 -1.61 -28.05
N SER A 171 19.22 -0.70 -28.38
CA SER A 171 19.45 0.52 -27.61
C SER A 171 18.28 1.49 -27.77
N ARG A 172 18.01 2.29 -26.73
CA ARG A 172 16.88 3.24 -26.68
C ARG A 172 16.75 4.22 -27.85
N GLY A 173 17.86 4.54 -28.52
CA GLY A 173 17.85 5.39 -29.72
C GLY A 173 17.09 4.79 -30.91
N ASN A 174 16.83 3.47 -30.92
CA ASN A 174 16.16 2.79 -32.03
C ASN A 174 14.67 2.49 -31.75
N TRP A 175 14.20 2.60 -30.50
CA TRP A 175 12.83 2.18 -30.12
C TRP A 175 11.74 2.90 -30.93
N THR A 176 11.87 4.21 -31.10
CA THR A 176 10.88 5.01 -31.85
C THR A 176 10.78 4.58 -33.31
N ALA A 177 11.91 4.40 -33.99
CA ALA A 177 11.93 3.98 -35.40
C ALA A 177 11.40 2.54 -35.57
N ALA A 178 11.76 1.64 -34.65
CA ALA A 178 11.25 0.27 -34.62
C ALA A 178 9.74 0.22 -34.43
N ALA A 179 9.22 0.93 -33.42
CA ALA A 179 7.79 1.01 -33.14
C ALA A 179 7.00 1.60 -34.31
N GLN A 180 7.47 2.71 -34.88
CA GLN A 180 6.83 3.34 -36.06
C GLN A 180 6.77 2.40 -37.27
N SER A 181 7.81 1.58 -37.49
CA SER A 181 7.78 0.60 -38.58
C SER A 181 6.67 -0.43 -38.38
N MET A 182 6.48 -0.92 -37.16
CA MET A 182 5.51 -1.97 -36.84
C MET A 182 4.07 -1.46 -36.73
N LEU A 183 3.84 -0.23 -36.26
CA LEU A 183 2.51 0.40 -36.23
C LEU A 183 1.85 0.51 -37.62
N SER A 184 2.66 0.46 -38.68
CA SER A 184 2.18 0.49 -40.07
C SER A 184 1.80 -0.89 -40.62
N GLU A 185 2.12 -1.97 -39.90
CA GLU A 185 1.84 -3.34 -40.32
C GLU A 185 0.45 -3.79 -39.91
N SER A 186 -0.20 -4.57 -40.77
CA SER A 186 -1.45 -5.24 -40.40
C SER A 186 -1.20 -6.27 -39.31
N SER A 187 -2.06 -6.28 -38.30
CA SER A 187 -2.08 -7.33 -37.28
C SER A 187 -2.96 -8.49 -37.75
N PRO A 188 -2.51 -9.75 -37.58
CA PRO A 188 -3.35 -10.91 -37.79
C PRO A 188 -4.28 -11.21 -36.59
N VAL A 189 -4.12 -10.50 -35.47
CA VAL A 189 -4.88 -10.70 -34.23
C VAL A 189 -5.29 -9.38 -33.61
N ASN A 190 -6.49 -9.32 -33.06
CA ASN A 190 -6.91 -8.27 -32.14
C ASN A 190 -6.99 -8.88 -30.74
N VAL A 191 -6.57 -8.10 -29.73
CA VAL A 191 -6.57 -8.52 -28.32
C VAL A 191 -7.43 -7.53 -27.54
N GLY A 192 -8.37 -8.04 -26.75
CA GLY A 192 -9.23 -7.27 -25.87
C GLY A 192 -9.07 -7.75 -24.44
N ILE A 193 -9.19 -6.83 -23.48
CA ILE A 193 -9.10 -7.13 -22.05
C ILE A 193 -10.25 -6.41 -21.31
N GLN A 194 -10.81 -7.06 -20.29
CA GLN A 194 -11.56 -6.41 -19.21
C GLN A 194 -10.93 -6.83 -17.89
N ALA A 195 -10.77 -5.89 -16.95
CA ALA A 195 -10.16 -6.19 -15.66
C ALA A 195 -10.85 -5.47 -14.51
N THR A 196 -10.92 -6.15 -13.37
CA THR A 196 -11.47 -5.61 -12.13
C THR A 196 -10.58 -6.01 -10.96
N VAL A 197 -10.33 -5.06 -10.06
CA VAL A 197 -9.76 -5.35 -8.74
C VAL A 197 -10.85 -5.21 -7.69
N ASP A 198 -11.00 -6.24 -6.87
CA ASP A 198 -11.81 -6.21 -5.65
C ASP A 198 -10.87 -5.96 -4.46
N LEU A 199 -10.99 -4.78 -3.83
CA LEU A 199 -10.18 -4.39 -2.68
C LEU A 199 -10.52 -5.15 -1.39
N GLY A 200 -11.76 -5.64 -1.26
CA GLY A 200 -12.21 -6.40 -0.09
C GLY A 200 -11.62 -7.81 -0.06
N SER A 201 -11.51 -8.46 -1.22
CA SER A 201 -10.85 -9.77 -1.34
C SER A 201 -9.36 -9.69 -1.74
N ASN A 202 -8.89 -8.48 -2.09
CA ASN A 202 -7.59 -8.22 -2.70
C ASN A 202 -7.31 -9.10 -3.93
N THR A 203 -8.31 -9.24 -4.80
CA THR A 203 -8.25 -10.12 -5.98
C THR A 203 -8.39 -9.32 -7.27
N LEU A 204 -7.45 -9.52 -8.19
CA LEU A 204 -7.55 -9.08 -9.58
C LEU A 204 -8.25 -10.19 -10.40
N THR A 205 -9.24 -9.80 -11.20
CA THR A 205 -9.84 -10.65 -12.25
C THR A 205 -9.58 -10.02 -13.62
N VAL A 206 -9.15 -10.82 -14.59
CA VAL A 206 -8.82 -10.40 -15.96
C VAL A 206 -9.50 -11.33 -16.96
N ASP A 207 -10.42 -10.79 -17.75
CA ASP A 207 -11.00 -11.46 -18.92
C ASP A 207 -10.26 -11.02 -20.18
N VAL A 208 -9.82 -11.96 -20.99
CA VAL A 208 -9.10 -11.70 -22.24
C VAL A 208 -9.81 -12.36 -23.40
N GLU A 209 -9.96 -11.62 -24.49
CA GLU A 209 -10.42 -12.12 -25.78
C GLU A 209 -9.34 -11.89 -26.85
N VAL A 210 -9.13 -12.89 -27.72
CA VAL A 210 -8.23 -12.81 -28.88
C VAL A 210 -9.02 -13.22 -30.12
N TYR A 211 -9.09 -12.34 -31.10
CA TYR A 211 -9.76 -12.62 -32.37
C TYR A 211 -8.77 -12.62 -33.53
N TYR A 212 -8.74 -13.69 -34.32
CA TYR A 212 -7.84 -13.82 -35.47
C TYR A 212 -8.44 -13.16 -36.72
N THR A 213 -7.97 -11.96 -37.04
CA THR A 213 -8.41 -11.19 -38.22
C THR A 213 -7.69 -11.61 -39.50
N GLY A 214 -6.50 -12.22 -39.40
CA GLY A 214 -5.66 -12.67 -40.51
C GLY A 214 -5.23 -14.13 -40.39
N THR A 215 -4.61 -14.65 -41.45
CA THR A 215 -4.06 -16.02 -41.48
C THR A 215 -2.77 -16.12 -40.67
N GLN A 216 -2.52 -17.31 -40.11
CA GLN A 216 -1.28 -17.64 -39.38
C GLN A 216 -0.49 -18.74 -40.11
N THR A 217 0.83 -18.70 -39.99
CA THR A 217 1.75 -19.68 -40.61
C THR A 217 2.31 -20.70 -39.62
N VAL A 218 2.19 -20.42 -38.31
CA VAL A 218 2.56 -21.32 -37.22
C VAL A 218 1.42 -22.28 -36.86
N SER A 219 1.63 -23.19 -35.92
CA SER A 219 0.61 -24.13 -35.41
C SER A 219 -0.04 -23.72 -34.10
N SER A 220 0.55 -22.75 -33.39
CA SER A 220 0.01 -22.17 -32.17
C SER A 220 0.65 -20.81 -31.89
N ASN A 221 -0.09 -19.91 -31.27
CA ASN A 221 0.44 -18.68 -30.68
C ASN A 221 0.48 -18.80 -29.15
N LYS A 222 1.06 -17.81 -28.49
CA LYS A 222 1.15 -17.70 -27.03
C LYS A 222 0.44 -16.45 -26.54
N LEU A 223 -0.57 -16.61 -25.68
CA LEU A 223 -1.17 -15.50 -24.96
C LEU A 223 -0.35 -15.22 -23.70
N ASN A 224 0.15 -13.99 -23.59
CA ASN A 224 0.85 -13.48 -22.43
C ASN A 224 -0.02 -12.43 -21.76
N VAL A 225 -0.16 -12.51 -20.43
CA VAL A 225 -0.88 -11.51 -19.64
C VAL A 225 0.04 -11.01 -18.53
N ALA A 226 0.59 -9.81 -18.71
CA ALA A 226 1.49 -9.15 -17.78
C ALA A 226 0.72 -8.15 -16.90
N ILE A 227 1.17 -8.03 -15.66
CA ILE A 227 0.70 -7.05 -14.69
C ILE A 227 1.85 -6.11 -14.41
N VAL A 228 1.62 -4.83 -14.69
CA VAL A 228 2.55 -3.74 -14.37
C VAL A 228 1.97 -2.85 -13.30
N GLN A 229 2.82 -2.13 -12.58
CA GLN A 229 2.40 -1.14 -11.59
C GLN A 229 3.05 0.22 -11.87
N ASN A 230 2.25 1.26 -11.69
CA ASN A 230 2.66 2.65 -11.79
C ASN A 230 2.91 3.29 -10.42
N ASN A 231 3.53 4.46 -10.41
CA ASN A 231 3.73 5.31 -9.23
C ASN A 231 4.47 4.63 -8.06
N ILE A 232 5.47 3.80 -8.36
CA ILE A 232 6.36 3.23 -7.34
C ILE A 232 7.51 4.21 -7.08
N LEU A 233 7.54 4.80 -5.89
CA LEU A 233 8.66 5.64 -5.47
C LEU A 233 9.86 4.78 -5.07
N GLY A 234 11.05 5.15 -5.52
CA GLY A 234 12.27 4.46 -5.16
C GLY A 234 13.55 5.12 -5.66
N PRO A 235 14.71 4.53 -5.34
CA PRO A 235 15.99 5.02 -5.84
C PRO A 235 16.10 4.81 -7.35
N GLN A 236 16.83 5.72 -8.01
CA GLN A 236 17.21 5.57 -9.40
C GLN A 236 18.46 6.41 -9.70
N SER A 237 19.58 5.75 -10.00
CA SER A 237 20.79 6.41 -10.46
C SER A 237 20.51 7.18 -11.76
N GLY A 238 21.00 8.43 -11.82
CA GLY A 238 20.83 9.31 -12.98
C GLY A 238 19.42 9.90 -13.17
N GLY A 239 18.47 9.64 -12.25
CA GLY A 239 17.09 10.13 -12.32
C GLY A 239 17.03 11.65 -12.54
N SER A 240 17.65 12.42 -11.65
CA SER A 240 17.68 13.89 -11.73
C SER A 240 18.40 14.45 -12.96
N SER A 241 19.28 13.67 -13.59
CA SER A 241 20.05 14.12 -14.76
C SER A 241 19.32 13.86 -16.07
N TYR A 242 18.70 12.68 -16.22
CA TYR A 242 18.15 12.23 -17.49
C TYR A 242 16.61 12.26 -17.54
N ASN A 243 15.94 12.19 -16.40
CA ASN A 243 14.48 12.32 -16.29
C ASN A 243 14.07 13.02 -14.98
N PRO A 244 14.43 14.31 -14.80
CA PRO A 244 14.17 15.05 -13.57
C PRO A 244 12.68 15.22 -13.27
N THR A 245 11.81 15.15 -14.28
CA THR A 245 10.36 15.26 -14.11
C THR A 245 9.74 14.05 -13.42
N ALA A 246 10.45 12.93 -13.36
CA ALA A 246 10.03 11.75 -12.61
C ALA A 246 10.48 11.79 -11.13
N ILE A 247 11.25 12.81 -10.71
CA ILE A 247 11.57 13.01 -9.29
C ILE A 247 10.36 13.60 -8.59
N ASP A 248 9.83 12.87 -7.61
CA ASP A 248 8.73 13.33 -6.79
C ASP A 248 9.23 14.47 -5.88
N PRO A 249 8.59 15.66 -5.91
CA PRO A 249 9.09 16.82 -5.17
C PRO A 249 8.90 16.71 -3.65
N ALA A 250 7.98 15.86 -3.18
CA ALA A 250 7.70 15.69 -1.76
C ALA A 250 8.74 14.78 -1.08
N THR A 251 9.15 13.72 -1.78
CA THR A 251 10.05 12.68 -1.24
C THR A 251 11.47 12.75 -1.78
N GLY A 252 11.68 13.42 -2.93
CA GLY A 252 12.94 13.42 -3.66
C GLY A 252 13.27 12.09 -4.34
N LEU A 253 12.38 11.10 -4.28
CA LEU A 253 12.55 9.78 -4.89
C LEU A 253 12.10 9.78 -6.35
N TYR A 254 12.60 8.81 -7.11
CA TYR A 254 12.20 8.62 -8.49
C TYR A 254 10.89 7.83 -8.57
N THR A 255 9.97 8.31 -9.41
CA THR A 255 8.68 7.66 -9.68
C THR A 255 8.85 6.67 -10.83
N HIS A 256 8.82 5.38 -10.50
CA HIS A 256 8.86 4.29 -11.46
C HIS A 256 7.45 3.95 -11.94
N ASN A 257 7.30 3.82 -13.25
CA ASN A 257 6.06 3.44 -13.92
C ASN A 257 6.25 2.16 -14.74
N HIS A 258 5.13 1.53 -15.11
CA HIS A 258 5.08 0.34 -15.96
C HIS A 258 5.91 -0.82 -15.43
N MET A 259 6.19 -0.87 -14.13
CA MET A 259 7.05 -1.88 -13.53
C MET A 259 6.38 -3.25 -13.57
N LEU A 260 7.01 -4.23 -14.21
CA LEU A 260 6.53 -5.61 -14.20
C LEU A 260 6.43 -6.12 -12.75
N ARG A 261 5.23 -6.57 -12.35
CA ARG A 261 4.97 -7.17 -11.03
C ARG A 261 4.69 -8.66 -11.15
N HIS A 262 3.95 -9.08 -12.19
CA HIS A 262 3.56 -10.47 -12.38
C HIS A 262 3.20 -10.81 -13.83
N MET A 263 3.13 -12.11 -14.16
CA MET A 263 2.59 -12.60 -15.44
C MET A 263 1.65 -13.79 -15.18
N LEU A 264 0.35 -13.61 -15.43
CA LEU A 264 -0.71 -14.59 -15.10
C LEU A 264 -0.56 -15.91 -15.87
N THR A 265 -0.01 -15.83 -17.08
CA THR A 265 0.21 -16.96 -17.99
C THR A 265 1.65 -17.46 -17.97
N GLY A 266 2.48 -16.97 -17.02
CA GLY A 266 3.93 -17.15 -17.05
C GLY A 266 4.63 -16.36 -18.15
N GLN A 267 5.97 -16.36 -18.14
CA GLN A 267 6.79 -15.52 -19.03
C GLN A 267 6.72 -15.89 -20.52
N TRP A 268 6.29 -17.12 -20.83
CA TRP A 268 6.17 -17.64 -22.20
C TRP A 268 4.73 -17.80 -22.66
N GLY A 269 3.77 -17.38 -21.82
CA GLY A 269 2.36 -17.43 -22.13
C GLY A 269 1.76 -18.82 -22.18
N GLU A 270 0.45 -18.85 -22.36
CA GLU A 270 -0.32 -20.06 -22.60
C GLU A 270 -0.57 -20.30 -24.10
N SER A 271 -0.68 -21.55 -24.53
CA SER A 271 -0.87 -21.88 -25.95
C SER A 271 -2.30 -21.62 -26.42
N ILE A 272 -2.46 -20.86 -27.50
CA ILE A 272 -3.68 -20.84 -28.32
C ILE A 272 -3.44 -21.74 -29.53
N SER A 273 -4.19 -22.83 -29.63
CA SER A 273 -4.04 -23.82 -30.72
C SER A 273 -4.98 -23.58 -31.90
N ASN A 274 -6.16 -22.98 -31.67
CA ASN A 274 -7.10 -22.68 -32.75
C ASN A 274 -6.90 -21.24 -33.27
N ILE A 275 -5.96 -21.10 -34.19
CA ILE A 275 -5.47 -19.81 -34.71
C ILE A 275 -5.93 -19.54 -36.15
N SER A 276 -7.03 -20.17 -36.56
CA SER A 276 -7.61 -19.97 -37.89
C SER A 276 -8.23 -18.58 -37.99
N GLN A 277 -8.13 -17.94 -39.15
CA GLN A 277 -8.81 -16.66 -39.38
C GLN A 277 -10.31 -16.77 -39.08
N GLY A 278 -10.85 -15.80 -38.35
CA GLY A 278 -12.24 -15.73 -37.91
C GLY A 278 -12.54 -16.44 -36.58
N THR A 279 -11.54 -17.01 -35.91
CA THR A 279 -11.74 -17.66 -34.60
C THR A 279 -11.57 -16.67 -33.45
N LEU A 280 -12.36 -16.90 -32.39
CA LEU A 280 -12.28 -16.21 -31.12
C LEU A 280 -11.73 -17.17 -30.06
N TYR A 281 -10.74 -16.72 -29.30
CA TYR A 281 -10.29 -17.33 -28.06
C TYR A 281 -10.68 -16.42 -26.90
N SER A 282 -11.12 -17.00 -25.78
CA SER A 282 -11.48 -16.25 -24.58
C SER A 282 -11.06 -17.03 -23.34
N ASN A 283 -10.49 -16.34 -22.34
CA ASN A 283 -10.16 -16.94 -21.05
C ASN A 283 -10.29 -15.91 -19.91
N SER A 284 -10.41 -16.39 -18.67
CA SER A 284 -10.50 -15.56 -17.46
C SER A 284 -9.46 -16.00 -16.45
N TYR A 285 -8.79 -15.04 -15.85
CA TYR A 285 -7.71 -15.26 -14.88
C TYR A 285 -8.00 -14.51 -13.59
N THR A 286 -7.60 -15.12 -12.48
CA THR A 286 -7.67 -14.50 -11.17
C THR A 286 -6.31 -14.51 -10.49
N TRP A 287 -5.98 -13.43 -9.79
CA TRP A 287 -4.78 -13.32 -8.98
C TRP A 287 -5.10 -12.71 -7.63
N ASN A 288 -4.82 -13.47 -6.57
CA ASN A 288 -4.80 -12.91 -5.22
C ASN A 288 -3.54 -12.08 -5.09
N ILE A 289 -3.72 -10.76 -5.00
CA ILE A 289 -2.63 -9.80 -5.00
C ILE A 289 -1.89 -9.96 -3.66
N PRO A 290 -0.61 -10.35 -3.66
CA PRO A 290 0.15 -10.42 -2.42
C PRO A 290 0.61 -9.03 -1.99
N ASP A 291 0.88 -8.84 -0.70
CA ASP A 291 1.44 -7.58 -0.18
C ASP A 291 2.75 -7.19 -0.89
N GLN A 292 3.60 -8.18 -1.18
CA GLN A 292 4.91 -8.03 -1.84
C GLN A 292 5.08 -9.14 -2.89
N ILE A 293 5.99 -8.95 -3.85
CA ILE A 293 6.24 -9.96 -4.88
C ILE A 293 6.77 -11.24 -4.21
N SER A 294 6.09 -12.36 -4.46
CA SER A 294 6.47 -13.66 -3.91
C SER A 294 7.92 -14.02 -4.27
N GLY A 295 8.73 -14.31 -3.26
CA GLY A 295 10.16 -14.61 -3.42
C GLY A 295 11.10 -13.39 -3.36
N TYR A 296 10.55 -12.18 -3.27
CA TYR A 296 11.30 -10.91 -3.22
C TYR A 296 10.89 -10.10 -1.98
N PRO A 297 11.39 -10.46 -0.77
CA PRO A 297 10.96 -9.86 0.50
C PRO A 297 11.35 -8.38 0.65
N GLN A 298 12.31 -7.91 -0.15
CA GLN A 298 12.71 -6.51 -0.21
C GLN A 298 11.92 -5.72 -1.27
N SER A 299 10.92 -6.32 -1.93
CA SER A 299 10.14 -5.61 -2.94
C SER A 299 9.21 -4.58 -2.31
N PRO A 300 8.91 -3.47 -3.00
CA PRO A 300 7.90 -2.53 -2.54
C PRO A 300 6.53 -3.22 -2.49
N ARG A 301 5.63 -2.70 -1.65
CA ARG A 301 4.26 -3.22 -1.60
C ARG A 301 3.58 -3.12 -2.97
N ILE A 302 2.68 -4.05 -3.26
CA ILE A 302 1.83 -3.95 -4.44
C ILE A 302 0.65 -3.05 -4.10
N ASP A 303 0.46 -2.00 -4.90
CA ASP A 303 -0.72 -1.15 -4.79
C ASP A 303 -1.76 -1.58 -5.83
N PRO A 304 -2.87 -2.22 -5.42
CA PRO A 304 -3.91 -2.70 -6.33
C PRO A 304 -4.51 -1.59 -7.21
N THR A 305 -4.52 -0.35 -6.75
CA THR A 305 -5.13 0.80 -7.45
C THR A 305 -4.22 1.39 -8.52
N GLN A 306 -2.95 0.99 -8.55
CA GLN A 306 -1.94 1.49 -9.48
C GLN A 306 -1.53 0.45 -10.53
N LEU A 307 -2.28 -0.65 -10.64
CA LEU A 307 -2.02 -1.71 -11.61
C LEU A 307 -2.52 -1.34 -13.01
N ALA A 308 -1.80 -1.80 -14.02
CA ALA A 308 -2.28 -1.91 -15.39
C ALA A 308 -2.01 -3.34 -15.92
N ILE A 309 -2.88 -3.80 -16.80
CA ILE A 309 -2.86 -5.17 -17.34
C ILE A 309 -2.58 -5.11 -18.82
N ILE A 310 -1.53 -5.79 -19.25
CA ILE A 310 -1.11 -5.84 -20.64
C ILE A 310 -1.27 -7.27 -21.12
N ALA A 311 -2.08 -7.50 -22.15
CA ALA A 311 -2.20 -8.79 -22.79
C ALA A 311 -1.72 -8.70 -24.24
N TYR A 312 -0.94 -9.69 -24.67
CA TYR A 312 -0.39 -9.75 -26.02
C TYR A 312 -0.22 -11.18 -26.51
N VAL A 313 -0.25 -11.34 -27.83
CA VAL A 313 -0.13 -12.64 -28.48
C VAL A 313 1.19 -12.70 -29.24
N SER A 314 1.99 -13.75 -29.02
CA SER A 314 3.28 -13.96 -29.71
C SER A 314 3.35 -15.26 -30.50
N GLU A 315 4.27 -15.33 -31.45
CA GLU A 315 4.69 -16.57 -32.11
C GLU A 315 5.83 -17.21 -31.32
N GLY A 316 5.50 -18.26 -30.56
CA GLY A 316 6.44 -18.84 -29.61
C GLY A 316 6.89 -17.80 -28.58
N ASN A 317 8.20 -17.72 -28.35
CA ASN A 317 8.80 -16.78 -27.39
C ASN A 317 9.29 -15.48 -28.03
N GLU A 318 9.19 -15.37 -29.36
CA GLU A 318 9.71 -14.28 -30.18
C GLU A 318 8.57 -13.30 -30.54
N GLU A 319 8.40 -13.01 -31.84
CA GLU A 319 7.59 -11.91 -32.34
C GLU A 319 6.19 -11.83 -31.71
N ILE A 320 5.92 -10.67 -31.11
CA ILE A 320 4.61 -10.26 -30.60
C ILE A 320 3.81 -9.69 -31.78
N LEU A 321 2.65 -10.30 -32.03
CA LEU A 321 1.78 -9.96 -33.14
C LEU A 321 1.01 -8.67 -32.88
N SER A 322 0.33 -8.58 -31.72
CA SER A 322 -0.32 -7.38 -31.21
C SER A 322 -0.72 -7.59 -29.74
N GLY A 323 -1.17 -6.53 -29.09
CA GLY A 323 -1.61 -6.55 -27.70
C GLY A 323 -2.39 -5.29 -27.31
N THR A 324 -2.82 -5.21 -26.06
CA THR A 324 -3.51 -4.04 -25.52
C THR A 324 -3.24 -3.89 -24.02
N GLU A 325 -3.56 -2.73 -23.46
CA GLU A 325 -3.49 -2.42 -22.03
C GLU A 325 -4.84 -1.96 -21.50
N VAL A 326 -5.15 -2.30 -20.25
CA VAL A 326 -6.25 -1.66 -19.50
C VAL A 326 -5.82 -1.35 -18.07
N TYR A 327 -6.44 -0.31 -17.51
CA TYR A 327 -6.45 -0.05 -16.09
C TYR A 327 -7.68 -0.77 -15.49
N PRO A 328 -7.51 -1.65 -14.49
CA PRO A 328 -8.63 -2.34 -13.88
C PRO A 328 -9.65 -1.37 -13.29
N THR A 329 -10.92 -1.72 -13.41
CA THR A 329 -11.95 -1.04 -12.61
C THR A 329 -11.77 -1.42 -11.14
N ILE A 330 -11.96 -0.44 -10.25
CA ILE A 330 -11.84 -0.66 -8.80
C ILE A 330 -13.22 -0.92 -8.20
N SER A 331 -13.32 -1.98 -7.42
CA SER A 331 -14.53 -2.41 -6.73
C SER A 331 -14.20 -2.93 -5.33
N SER A 332 -15.22 -3.22 -4.54
CA SER A 332 -15.04 -3.89 -3.27
C SER A 332 -16.24 -4.79 -2.93
N SER A 333 -15.95 -5.98 -2.41
CA SER A 333 -16.92 -6.88 -1.80
C SER A 333 -17.21 -6.56 -0.33
N THR A 334 -16.43 -5.66 0.31
CA THR A 334 -16.69 -5.14 1.66
C THR A 334 -17.51 -3.85 1.59
N THR A 335 -18.21 -3.51 2.68
CA THR A 335 -19.12 -2.36 2.74
C THR A 335 -18.44 -1.15 3.38
N ASN A 336 -17.99 -1.29 4.62
CA ASN A 336 -17.28 -0.25 5.37
C ASN A 336 -15.89 -0.79 5.77
N ASP A 337 -14.86 -0.36 5.06
CA ASP A 337 -13.50 -0.91 5.20
C ASP A 337 -12.51 0.24 5.00
N ALA A 338 -11.87 0.65 6.09
CA ALA A 338 -10.85 1.68 6.11
C ALA A 338 -9.47 1.02 6.18
N PHE A 339 -8.70 1.22 5.12
CA PHE A 339 -7.39 0.61 4.97
C PHE A 339 -6.27 1.58 5.36
N PHE A 340 -5.36 1.13 6.23
CA PHE A 340 -4.17 1.87 6.60
C PHE A 340 -3.11 1.77 5.50
N VAL A 341 -2.80 2.90 4.85
CA VAL A 341 -1.77 2.95 3.80
C VAL A 341 -0.41 3.20 4.42
N SER A 342 -0.27 4.26 5.22
CA SER A 342 1.00 4.65 5.84
C SER A 342 0.81 5.66 6.97
N SER A 343 1.84 5.82 7.78
CA SER A 343 2.00 6.96 8.68
C SER A 343 3.43 7.49 8.65
N SER A 344 3.59 8.77 8.93
CA SER A 344 4.87 9.46 9.11
C SER A 344 4.71 10.53 10.19
N ALA A 345 5.82 10.92 10.81
CA ALA A 345 5.81 12.01 11.77
C ALA A 345 7.07 12.86 11.56
N THR A 346 6.96 14.17 11.72
CA THR A 346 8.12 15.05 11.63
C THR A 346 9.09 14.77 12.78
N ASP A 347 10.38 14.75 12.49
CA ASP A 347 11.40 14.58 13.53
C ASP A 347 11.27 15.65 14.62
N ILE A 348 11.51 15.25 15.86
CA ILE A 348 11.45 16.16 17.00
C ILE A 348 12.78 16.92 17.07
N GLU A 349 12.73 18.24 16.88
CA GLU A 349 13.94 19.08 16.91
C GLU A 349 14.20 19.68 18.28
N CYS A 350 13.24 20.42 18.85
CA CYS A 350 13.43 21.18 20.09
C CYS A 350 12.32 20.95 21.10
N ASP A 351 11.08 21.21 20.71
CA ASP A 351 9.92 20.93 21.56
C ASP A 351 9.48 19.49 21.35
N PRO A 352 9.00 18.78 22.38
CA PRO A 352 8.55 17.39 22.29
C PRO A 352 7.18 17.28 21.61
N VAL A 353 7.05 17.90 20.44
CA VAL A 353 5.88 17.92 19.57
C VAL A 353 6.26 17.44 18.18
N THR A 354 5.32 16.81 17.49
CA THR A 354 5.48 16.37 16.11
C THR A 354 4.19 16.59 15.32
N ASN A 355 4.29 16.72 14.00
CA ASN A 355 3.14 16.66 13.11
C ASN A 355 3.04 15.23 12.58
N LEU A 356 1.94 14.56 12.90
CA LEU A 356 1.64 13.22 12.42
C LEU A 356 0.89 13.32 11.08
N GLU A 357 1.29 12.51 10.13
CA GLU A 357 0.63 12.33 8.85
C GLU A 357 0.16 10.86 8.75
N VAL A 358 -1.11 10.66 8.43
CA VAL A 358 -1.71 9.33 8.25
C VAL A 358 -2.38 9.28 6.89
N THR A 359 -1.98 8.33 6.06
CA THR A 359 -2.67 8.04 4.81
C THR A 359 -3.66 6.90 5.02
N LEU A 360 -4.94 7.17 4.78
CA LEU A 360 -5.99 6.16 4.78
C LEU A 360 -6.59 6.02 3.37
N ARG A 361 -7.14 4.83 3.09
CA ARG A 361 -7.85 4.53 1.85
C ARG A 361 -9.20 3.90 2.15
N ASN A 362 -10.20 4.22 1.33
CA ASN A 362 -11.47 3.51 1.37
C ASN A 362 -11.37 2.18 0.61
N HIS A 363 -11.33 1.06 1.32
CA HIS A 363 -11.43 -0.28 0.75
C HIS A 363 -12.89 -0.76 0.65
N GLY A 364 -13.85 -0.03 1.21
CA GLY A 364 -15.27 -0.36 1.16
C GLY A 364 -15.96 0.08 -0.13
N SER A 365 -17.09 -0.55 -0.44
CA SER A 365 -17.96 -0.21 -1.57
C SER A 365 -18.80 1.05 -1.33
N VAL A 366 -18.96 1.47 -0.06
CA VAL A 366 -19.63 2.72 0.31
C VAL A 366 -18.58 3.82 0.50
N SER A 367 -18.87 5.04 0.06
CA SER A 367 -17.99 6.18 0.32
C SER A 367 -17.67 6.32 1.82
N LEU A 368 -16.39 6.45 2.15
CA LEU A 368 -15.93 6.67 3.52
C LEU A 368 -16.09 8.14 3.87
N THR A 369 -16.97 8.43 4.83
CA THR A 369 -17.35 9.78 5.25
C THR A 369 -16.90 10.15 6.65
N SER A 370 -16.59 9.15 7.47
CA SER A 370 -15.94 9.33 8.77
C SER A 370 -15.06 8.13 9.11
N CYS A 371 -14.03 8.34 9.92
CA CYS A 371 -13.15 7.32 10.47
C CYS A 371 -12.49 7.89 11.72
N ASP A 372 -12.40 7.10 12.78
CA ASP A 372 -11.64 7.45 13.96
C ASP A 372 -10.20 6.96 13.75
N ILE A 373 -9.24 7.88 13.79
CA ILE A 373 -7.82 7.57 13.71
C ILE A 373 -7.30 7.51 15.14
N GLU A 374 -7.18 6.29 15.66
CA GLU A 374 -6.56 6.05 16.97
C GLU A 374 -5.05 5.98 16.81
N TYR A 375 -4.31 6.69 17.66
CA TYR A 375 -2.86 6.68 17.62
C TYR A 375 -2.22 6.81 18.99
N GLU A 376 -1.04 6.24 19.14
CA GLU A 376 -0.16 6.42 20.30
C GLU A 376 1.30 6.59 19.85
N ILE A 377 2.09 7.29 20.67
CA ILE A 377 3.53 7.44 20.46
C ILE A 377 4.26 6.82 21.65
N ASN A 378 5.22 5.95 21.38
CA ASN A 378 6.07 5.29 22.39
C ASN A 378 5.29 4.52 23.49
N GLY A 379 4.14 3.93 23.17
CA GLY A 379 3.28 3.25 24.14
C GLY A 379 2.64 4.19 25.17
N GLY A 380 2.49 5.47 24.81
CA GLY A 380 1.81 6.48 25.61
C GLY A 380 0.29 6.27 25.67
N ASN A 381 -0.44 7.32 26.08
CA ASN A 381 -1.90 7.25 26.10
C ASN A 381 -2.47 7.29 24.68
N MET A 382 -3.31 6.33 24.34
CA MET A 382 -4.10 6.34 23.09
C MET A 382 -4.85 7.68 22.94
N GLN A 383 -4.68 8.31 21.78
CA GLN A 383 -5.41 9.49 21.35
C GLN A 383 -6.32 9.12 20.17
N THR A 384 -7.35 9.92 19.94
CA THR A 384 -8.29 9.72 18.83
C THR A 384 -8.46 11.01 18.06
N TYR A 385 -8.22 10.96 16.76
CA TYR A 385 -8.55 12.03 15.82
C TYR A 385 -9.76 11.59 14.98
N ASN A 386 -10.86 12.33 15.08
CA ASN A 386 -12.08 12.02 14.32
C ASN A 386 -11.99 12.63 12.93
N TRP A 387 -11.61 11.84 11.93
CA TRP A 387 -11.58 12.29 10.54
C TRP A 387 -12.98 12.27 9.93
N THR A 388 -13.27 13.27 9.10
CA THR A 388 -14.50 13.35 8.28
C THR A 388 -14.13 13.77 6.87
N GLY A 389 -14.76 13.17 5.87
CA GLY A 389 -14.46 13.44 4.47
C GLY A 389 -15.46 12.81 3.52
N ASN A 390 -15.02 12.49 2.30
CA ASN A 390 -15.79 11.73 1.32
C ASN A 390 -14.85 11.03 0.33
N LEU A 391 -14.39 9.83 0.68
CA LEU A 391 -13.52 9.03 -0.17
C LEU A 391 -14.33 7.97 -0.92
N ALA A 392 -14.32 8.04 -2.26
CA ALA A 392 -14.85 6.97 -3.10
C ALA A 392 -14.04 5.67 -2.92
N THR A 393 -14.59 4.53 -3.32
CA THR A 393 -13.87 3.24 -3.27
C THR A 393 -12.52 3.34 -3.98
N GLY A 394 -11.45 2.89 -3.31
CA GLY A 394 -10.07 2.97 -3.76
C GLY A 394 -9.39 4.34 -3.60
N ALA A 395 -10.13 5.41 -3.31
CA ALA A 395 -9.56 6.73 -3.07
C ALA A 395 -8.87 6.79 -1.71
N GLN A 396 -7.79 7.58 -1.64
CA GLN A 396 -7.01 7.79 -0.43
C GLN A 396 -6.82 9.27 -0.10
N GLU A 397 -6.52 9.56 1.16
CA GLU A 397 -6.26 10.91 1.65
C GLU A 397 -5.11 10.91 2.66
N LEU A 398 -4.26 11.93 2.60
CA LEU A 398 -3.24 12.23 3.60
C LEU A 398 -3.84 13.16 4.65
N VAL A 399 -3.98 12.68 5.88
CA VAL A 399 -4.51 13.43 7.02
C VAL A 399 -3.36 13.94 7.87
N SER A 400 -3.28 15.26 8.03
CA SER A 400 -2.29 15.91 8.90
C SER A 400 -2.89 16.21 10.27
N ILE A 401 -2.25 15.71 11.32
CA ILE A 401 -2.58 15.92 12.74
C ILE A 401 -1.43 16.74 13.36
N PRO A 402 -1.56 18.07 13.46
CA PRO A 402 -0.47 18.93 13.89
C PRO A 402 -0.30 18.97 15.41
N ASN A 403 0.92 19.31 15.85
CA ASN A 403 1.25 19.60 17.26
C ASN A 403 0.94 18.46 18.25
N VAL A 404 1.17 17.21 17.84
CA VAL A 404 1.04 16.05 18.72
C VAL A 404 2.17 16.06 19.76
N SER A 405 1.81 16.24 21.03
CA SER A 405 2.76 16.19 22.15
C SER A 405 3.13 14.74 22.49
N THR A 406 4.39 14.47 22.79
CA THR A 406 4.88 13.13 23.12
C THR A 406 6.00 13.14 24.16
N ASN A 407 6.25 12.00 24.81
CA ASN A 407 7.49 11.80 25.56
C ASN A 407 8.59 11.38 24.59
N ALA A 408 9.32 12.39 24.08
CA ALA A 408 10.34 12.19 23.07
C ALA A 408 11.47 11.26 23.53
N SER A 409 11.85 10.35 22.65
CA SER A 409 13.05 9.52 22.70
C SER A 409 13.91 9.78 21.46
N LEU A 410 15.13 9.24 21.41
CA LEU A 410 16.00 9.34 20.23
C LEU A 410 15.35 8.74 18.98
N THR A 411 14.67 7.61 19.15
CA THR A 411 13.82 6.99 18.14
C THR A 411 12.43 6.89 18.74
N ASN A 412 11.45 7.38 18.01
CA ASN A 412 10.05 7.36 18.42
C ASN A 412 9.28 6.46 17.47
N THR A 413 8.30 5.74 17.99
CA THR A 413 7.39 4.91 17.20
C THR A 413 5.98 5.45 17.34
N VAL A 414 5.34 5.75 16.22
CA VAL A 414 3.90 5.98 16.14
C VAL A 414 3.23 4.66 15.80
N SER A 415 2.19 4.31 16.55
CA SER A 415 1.26 3.23 16.22
C SER A 415 -0.09 3.86 15.87
N VAL A 416 -0.67 3.47 14.73
CA VAL A 416 -1.95 3.99 14.24
C VAL A 416 -2.91 2.83 13.98
N SER A 417 -4.18 3.02 14.31
CA SER A 417 -5.29 2.14 13.98
C SER A 417 -6.48 2.95 13.48
N LEU A 418 -7.05 2.52 12.36
CA LEU A 418 -8.28 3.08 11.80
C LEU A 418 -9.48 2.31 12.36
N VAL A 419 -10.41 3.00 13.02
CA VAL A 419 -11.59 2.37 13.62
C VAL A 419 -12.87 3.13 13.27
N ASN A 420 -14.00 2.47 13.42
CA ASN A 420 -15.34 3.02 13.20
C ASN A 420 -15.57 3.68 11.82
N PRO A 421 -15.19 3.07 10.68
CA PRO A 421 -15.52 3.62 9.36
C PRO A 421 -17.03 3.84 9.22
N ASN A 422 -17.44 5.06 8.88
CA ASN A 422 -18.84 5.48 8.83
C ASN A 422 -19.63 5.19 10.12
N GLY A 423 -18.97 5.18 11.28
CA GLY A 423 -19.58 4.86 12.58
C GLY A 423 -19.97 3.39 12.76
N SER A 424 -19.49 2.51 11.88
CA SER A 424 -19.75 1.06 11.89
C SER A 424 -18.46 0.29 12.18
N MET A 425 -18.58 -0.99 12.58
CA MET A 425 -17.42 -1.87 12.67
C MET A 425 -16.80 -2.04 11.28
N ASP A 426 -15.47 -2.05 11.23
CA ASP A 426 -14.73 -2.32 10.00
C ASP A 426 -14.88 -3.80 9.59
N ASP A 427 -15.17 -4.03 8.31
CA ASP A 427 -15.35 -5.36 7.73
C ASP A 427 -14.04 -6.17 7.68
N THR A 428 -12.87 -5.52 7.61
CA THR A 428 -11.55 -6.14 7.41
C THR A 428 -10.50 -5.67 8.42
N GLN A 429 -10.75 -5.91 9.71
CA GLN A 429 -9.95 -5.40 10.84
C GLN A 429 -8.42 -5.59 10.82
N ASN A 430 -7.90 -6.55 10.03
CA ASN A 430 -6.46 -6.84 9.98
C ASN A 430 -5.67 -5.90 9.06
N ASN A 431 -6.34 -5.01 8.32
CA ASN A 431 -5.71 -4.08 7.38
C ASN A 431 -5.69 -2.62 7.88
N ASN A 432 -6.18 -2.39 9.11
CA ASN A 432 -6.50 -1.07 9.65
C ASN A 432 -5.33 -0.39 10.39
N ALA A 433 -4.22 -1.10 10.62
CA ALA A 433 -3.21 -0.65 11.56
C ALA A 433 -1.79 -0.80 11.03
N GLY A 434 -0.92 0.09 11.51
CA GLY A 434 0.50 0.04 11.22
C GLY A 434 1.32 0.96 12.12
N THR A 435 2.64 0.94 11.89
CA THR A 435 3.60 1.69 12.70
C THR A 435 4.62 2.39 11.84
N SER A 436 5.10 3.54 12.28
CA SER A 436 6.21 4.28 11.66
C SER A 436 7.18 4.79 12.71
N ASN A 437 8.45 4.91 12.34
CA ASN A 437 9.49 5.47 13.20
C ASN A 437 9.91 6.85 12.71
N PHE A 438 10.29 7.72 13.65
CA PHE A 438 10.84 9.05 13.38
C PHE A 438 11.91 9.39 14.42
N ALA A 439 12.85 10.26 14.05
CA ALA A 439 13.89 10.69 14.97
C ALA A 439 13.31 11.64 16.00
N GLY A 440 13.89 11.66 17.18
CA GLY A 440 13.55 12.67 18.16
C GLY A 440 14.76 13.30 18.82
N LEU A 441 14.53 13.82 20.02
CA LEU A 441 15.53 14.53 20.79
C LEU A 441 15.98 13.71 21.99
N LYS A 442 17.19 14.03 22.47
CA LYS A 442 17.71 13.56 23.75
C LYS A 442 17.81 14.70 24.74
N GLN A 443 17.61 14.41 26.01
CA GLN A 443 17.95 15.35 27.08
C GLN A 443 19.45 15.26 27.39
N ALA A 444 20.13 16.40 27.42
CA ALA A 444 21.54 16.52 27.76
C ALA A 444 21.74 17.39 29.00
N ALA A 445 22.69 17.01 29.85
CA ALA A 445 23.07 17.83 31.00
C ALA A 445 23.76 19.13 30.56
N VAL A 446 23.36 20.24 31.20
CA VAL A 446 23.97 21.57 31.06
C VAL A 446 25.43 21.53 31.52
N GLY A 447 26.31 22.22 30.77
CA GLY A 447 27.74 22.33 31.06
C GLY A 447 28.62 21.84 29.91
N SER A 448 29.91 21.63 30.20
CA SER A 448 30.91 21.22 29.20
C SER A 448 30.65 19.80 28.68
N ALA A 449 30.13 19.70 27.47
CA ALA A 449 30.05 18.48 26.68
C ALA A 449 31.37 18.22 25.92
N THR A 450 31.60 16.96 25.57
CA THR A 450 32.80 16.52 24.85
C THR A 450 32.41 15.80 23.56
N ILE A 451 32.92 16.27 22.44
CA ILE A 451 32.83 15.63 21.13
C ILE A 451 34.17 14.94 20.87
N THR A 452 34.14 13.66 20.56
CA THR A 452 35.32 12.87 20.19
C THR A 452 35.10 12.24 18.83
N ILE A 453 36.05 12.44 17.91
CA ILE A 453 36.04 11.86 16.57
C ILE A 453 37.32 11.07 16.38
N VAL A 454 37.19 9.82 15.99
CA VAL A 454 38.28 8.97 15.52
C VAL A 454 38.17 8.91 14.01
N THR A 455 39.19 9.36 13.29
CA THR A 455 39.22 9.32 11.82
C THR A 455 39.45 7.90 11.31
N ASP A 456 39.00 7.64 10.09
CA ASP A 456 39.40 6.49 9.29
C ASP A 456 40.46 6.90 8.26
N ASN A 457 40.64 6.10 7.20
CA ASN A 457 41.62 6.41 6.15
C ASN A 457 41.27 7.66 5.34
N TYR A 458 40.06 8.17 5.48
CA TYR A 458 39.50 9.22 4.65
C TYR A 458 39.03 10.40 5.51
N GLY A 459 39.84 10.82 6.50
CA GLY A 459 39.48 11.98 7.32
C GLY A 459 39.17 13.28 6.53
N ASN A 460 39.63 13.39 5.27
CA ASN A 460 39.40 14.56 4.40
C ASN A 460 37.95 14.73 3.92
N GLU A 461 37.11 13.71 4.02
CA GLU A 461 35.66 13.78 3.70
C GLU A 461 34.80 13.98 4.95
N THR A 462 35.38 13.77 6.13
CA THR A 462 34.74 13.86 7.43
C THR A 462 34.66 15.30 7.94
N THR A 463 33.44 15.83 8.14
CA THR A 463 33.20 17.13 8.81
C THR A 463 32.09 17.03 9.85
N TRP A 464 31.97 18.01 10.74
CA TRP A 464 30.87 18.06 11.70
C TRP A 464 30.49 19.48 12.10
N GLU A 465 29.26 19.65 12.56
CA GLU A 465 28.71 20.90 13.09
C GLU A 465 27.93 20.63 14.37
N LEU A 466 28.08 21.50 15.37
CA LEU A 466 27.12 21.66 16.46
C LEU A 466 26.39 22.98 16.26
N ARG A 467 25.06 22.92 16.19
CA ARG A 467 24.21 24.10 16.07
C ARG A 467 23.45 24.33 17.37
N LYS A 468 23.23 25.59 17.72
CA LYS A 468 22.34 26.06 18.79
C LYS A 468 21.22 26.88 18.15
N ASN A 469 19.96 26.47 18.35
CA ASN A 469 18.79 27.11 17.75
C ASN A 469 18.94 27.36 16.23
N GLY A 470 19.47 26.36 15.52
CA GLY A 470 19.73 26.42 14.08
C GLY A 470 21.02 27.13 13.65
N ALA A 471 21.68 27.89 14.52
CA ALA A 471 22.94 28.56 14.21
C ALA A 471 24.17 27.69 14.56
N VAL A 472 25.12 27.54 13.64
CA VAL A 472 26.38 26.82 13.91
C VAL A 472 27.18 27.55 14.99
N ILE A 473 27.41 26.89 16.13
CA ILE A 473 28.22 27.42 17.24
C ILE A 473 29.62 26.81 17.27
N GLN A 474 29.79 25.62 16.69
CA GLN A 474 31.08 24.96 16.57
C GLN A 474 31.07 24.00 15.38
N SER A 475 32.23 23.79 14.78
CA SER A 475 32.41 22.84 13.68
C SER A 475 33.84 22.33 13.64
N GLY A 476 34.08 21.25 12.91
CA GLY A 476 35.43 20.72 12.68
C GLY A 476 35.53 19.84 11.44
N GLY A 477 36.76 19.41 11.15
CA GLY A 477 37.13 18.85 9.85
C GLY A 477 37.21 19.93 8.76
N PRO A 478 37.51 19.53 7.50
CA PRO A 478 37.96 18.19 7.12
C PRO A 478 39.30 17.84 7.76
N TYR A 479 39.52 16.55 8.04
CA TYR A 479 40.75 16.04 8.66
C TYR A 479 41.77 15.58 7.62
N ALA A 480 42.95 15.16 8.04
CA ALA A 480 43.99 14.70 7.13
C ALA A 480 43.66 13.32 6.53
N ALA A 481 43.81 13.20 5.21
CA ALA A 481 43.70 11.93 4.49
C ALA A 481 44.77 10.93 4.93
N SER A 482 44.48 9.63 4.78
CA SER A 482 45.39 8.51 5.02
C SER A 482 45.99 8.46 6.43
N THR A 483 45.29 9.03 7.42
CA THR A 483 45.67 8.99 8.84
C THR A 483 44.53 8.39 9.67
N PRO A 484 44.30 7.07 9.58
CA PRO A 484 43.27 6.41 10.36
C PRO A 484 43.64 6.39 11.84
N ASN A 485 42.62 6.23 12.69
CA ASN A 485 42.74 6.08 14.14
C ASN A 485 43.34 7.32 14.85
N VAL A 486 43.21 8.52 14.26
CA VAL A 486 43.57 9.78 14.93
C VAL A 486 42.36 10.27 15.70
N THR A 487 42.55 10.52 17.01
CA THR A 487 41.48 11.01 17.88
C THR A 487 41.53 12.54 18.00
N HIS A 488 40.46 13.19 17.59
CA HIS A 488 40.20 14.61 17.80
C HIS A 488 39.17 14.78 18.91
N THR A 489 39.44 15.66 19.88
CA THR A 489 38.54 15.93 21.01
C THR A 489 38.27 17.42 21.10
N TYR A 490 36.99 17.77 21.27
CA TYR A 490 36.52 19.13 21.38
C TYR A 490 35.59 19.24 22.58
N ASN A 491 35.74 20.31 23.36
CA ASN A 491 34.81 20.63 24.43
C ASN A 491 33.92 21.78 23.99
N VAL A 492 32.66 21.74 24.39
CA VAL A 492 31.66 22.76 24.09
C VAL A 492 30.69 22.89 25.25
N ASP A 493 30.38 24.13 25.63
CA ASP A 493 29.43 24.37 26.71
C ASP A 493 27.99 24.32 26.19
N LEU A 494 27.20 23.41 26.75
CA LEU A 494 25.76 23.37 26.55
C LEU A 494 25.10 24.26 27.60
N GLU A 495 24.53 25.37 27.15
CA GLU A 495 23.74 26.32 27.93
C GLU A 495 22.38 25.70 28.30
N SER A 496 21.70 26.23 29.31
CA SER A 496 20.41 25.71 29.77
C SER A 496 19.22 26.19 28.94
N ASN A 497 18.21 25.33 28.75
CA ASN A 497 16.97 25.63 28.02
C ASN A 497 17.22 25.98 26.55
N GLU A 498 18.23 25.34 25.97
CA GLU A 498 18.65 25.56 24.60
C GLU A 498 18.47 24.28 23.79
N CYS A 499 18.28 24.45 22.49
CA CYS A 499 18.13 23.36 21.54
C CYS A 499 19.39 23.23 20.70
N TYR A 500 19.93 22.02 20.60
CA TYR A 500 21.11 21.75 19.81
C TYR A 500 20.89 20.62 18.81
N SER A 501 21.59 20.72 17.68
CA SER A 501 21.72 19.62 16.72
C SER A 501 23.20 19.35 16.48
N PHE A 502 23.64 18.12 16.77
CA PHE A 502 24.95 17.63 16.39
C PHE A 502 24.83 16.89 15.06
N ILE A 503 25.62 17.32 14.07
CA ILE A 503 25.56 16.83 12.69
C ILE A 503 26.94 16.33 12.30
N MET A 504 27.07 15.04 12.05
CA MET A 504 28.24 14.41 11.45
C MET A 504 28.04 14.29 9.94
N LYS A 505 29.06 14.61 9.14
CA LYS A 505 28.96 14.60 7.68
C LYS A 505 30.13 13.87 7.04
N ASP A 506 29.83 13.16 5.97
CA ASP A 506 30.79 12.52 5.09
C ASP A 506 30.47 12.86 3.63
N SER A 507 31.43 13.44 2.92
CA SER A 507 31.21 13.93 1.55
C SER A 507 31.19 12.83 0.48
N TYR A 508 31.68 11.62 0.77
CA TYR A 508 31.68 10.50 -0.16
C TYR A 508 30.44 9.60 0.00
N GLY A 509 29.90 9.53 1.21
CA GLY A 509 28.64 8.89 1.54
C GLY A 509 28.77 7.46 2.06
N ASP A 510 29.95 7.04 2.52
CA ASP A 510 30.19 5.74 3.14
C ASP A 510 30.44 5.82 4.66
N GLY A 511 30.43 7.02 5.22
CA GLY A 511 30.41 7.28 6.66
C GLY A 511 31.81 7.33 7.26
N LEU A 512 32.00 6.66 8.40
CA LEU A 512 33.30 6.47 9.04
C LEU A 512 33.61 4.97 9.07
N LEU A 513 34.46 4.52 8.14
CA LEU A 513 34.85 3.11 8.06
C LEU A 513 35.70 2.72 9.27
N ALA A 514 35.55 1.51 9.79
CA ALA A 514 36.35 1.06 10.93
C ALA A 514 37.87 1.26 10.67
N PRO A 515 38.62 1.92 11.57
CA PRO A 515 38.31 2.18 12.99
C PRO A 515 37.64 3.53 13.29
N GLY A 516 37.22 4.29 12.27
CA GLY A 516 36.58 5.59 12.43
C GLY A 516 35.27 5.51 13.18
N GLN A 517 34.99 6.52 14.01
CA GLN A 517 33.77 6.65 14.82
C GLN A 517 33.67 8.04 15.44
N PHE A 518 32.49 8.45 15.87
CA PHE A 518 32.29 9.66 16.67
C PHE A 518 31.50 9.38 17.94
N THR A 519 31.67 10.24 18.94
CA THR A 519 30.84 10.30 20.15
C THR A 519 30.63 11.75 20.58
N LEU A 520 29.44 12.05 21.12
CA LEU A 520 29.14 13.26 21.87
C LEU A 520 28.71 12.83 23.28
N ARG A 521 29.37 13.32 24.31
CA ARG A 521 29.00 13.13 25.71
C ARG A 521 28.63 14.45 26.34
N ASP A 522 27.57 14.48 27.14
CA ASP A 522 27.17 15.69 27.89
C ASP A 522 28.08 15.94 29.11
N ALA A 523 27.78 17.00 29.87
CA ALA A 523 28.52 17.36 31.08
C ALA A 523 28.50 16.28 32.18
N SER A 524 27.49 15.39 32.17
CA SER A 524 27.37 14.26 33.10
C SER A 524 27.98 12.96 32.53
N GLN A 525 28.70 13.04 31.40
CA GLN A 525 29.29 11.92 30.67
C GLN A 525 28.27 10.95 30.04
N ASN A 526 26.99 11.34 29.97
CA ASN A 526 25.99 10.57 29.25
C ASN A 526 26.31 10.60 27.76
N LEU A 527 26.31 9.44 27.12
CA LEU A 527 26.50 9.36 25.67
C LEU A 527 25.25 9.89 24.98
N ILE A 528 25.35 11.01 24.27
CA ILE A 528 24.24 11.67 23.57
C ILE A 528 24.13 11.14 22.15
N ALA A 529 25.20 11.23 21.37
CA ALA A 529 25.31 10.73 20.00
C ALA A 529 26.54 9.82 19.88
N TYR A 530 26.44 8.78 19.04
CA TYR A 530 27.56 7.93 18.70
C TYR A 530 27.28 7.21 17.39
N GLY A 531 28.30 6.96 16.61
CA GLY A 531 28.12 6.29 15.33
C GLY A 531 29.39 6.17 14.52
N ASN A 532 29.26 5.41 13.45
CA ASN A 532 30.27 5.28 12.42
C ASN A 532 29.66 4.93 11.05
N SER A 533 28.53 4.22 11.04
CA SER A 533 27.82 3.88 9.81
C SER A 533 26.68 4.85 9.53
N PHE A 534 26.88 5.72 8.55
CA PHE A 534 25.89 6.61 7.96
C PHE A 534 26.29 6.86 6.49
N THR A 535 25.41 7.44 5.69
CA THR A 535 25.78 7.83 4.32
C THR A 535 26.43 9.19 4.33
N PHE A 536 25.71 10.23 3.94
CA PHE A 536 26.26 11.60 3.87
C PHE A 536 26.15 12.37 5.19
N GLU A 537 25.17 12.03 6.03
CA GLU A 537 24.89 12.76 7.26
C GLU A 537 24.32 11.85 8.35
N ASP A 538 24.71 12.11 9.61
CA ASP A 538 24.06 11.62 10.83
C ASP A 538 23.74 12.83 11.73
N LYS A 539 22.47 13.03 12.08
CA LYS A 539 21.98 14.16 12.87
C LYS A 539 21.35 13.67 14.17
N THR A 540 21.83 14.18 15.30
CA THR A 540 21.21 13.98 16.61
C THR A 540 20.74 15.31 17.18
N ASN A 541 19.45 15.41 17.48
CA ASN A 541 18.88 16.55 18.20
C ASN A 541 18.95 16.33 19.72
N LEU A 542 19.24 17.39 20.46
CA LEU A 542 19.21 17.37 21.91
C LEU A 542 18.70 18.68 22.47
N THR A 543 18.07 18.60 23.63
CA THR A 543 17.73 19.76 24.44
C THR A 543 18.46 19.71 25.76
N THR A 544 18.77 20.88 26.28
CA THR A 544 19.19 21.04 27.65
C THR A 544 18.03 21.58 28.45
N SER A 545 17.68 20.91 29.52
CA SER A 545 16.89 21.52 30.59
C SER A 545 17.82 21.73 31.76
N ILE A 546 17.60 22.78 32.56
CA ILE A 546 18.17 22.78 33.91
C ILE A 546 17.60 21.52 34.55
N PRO A 547 18.41 20.55 35.00
CA PRO A 547 17.88 19.51 35.86
C PRO A 547 17.25 20.27 37.01
N SER A 548 15.92 20.24 37.09
CA SER A 548 15.25 20.63 38.31
C SER A 548 15.98 19.85 39.38
N SER A 549 16.57 20.57 40.34
CA SER A 549 17.26 19.99 41.48
C SER A 549 16.22 19.34 42.39
N ILE A 550 15.62 18.29 41.84
CA ILE A 550 14.84 17.28 42.48
C ILE A 550 15.39 16.03 41.81
N ASN A 551 16.35 15.40 42.48
CA ASN A 551 16.43 13.96 42.42
C ASN A 551 15.02 13.46 42.78
N GLU A 552 14.16 13.29 41.78
CA GLU A 552 13.10 12.31 41.90
C GLU A 552 13.83 10.98 41.84
N ASN A 553 14.36 10.55 42.99
CA ASN A 553 14.10 9.18 43.38
C ASN A 553 12.59 9.06 43.35
N ILE A 554 12.07 8.61 42.20
CA ILE A 554 10.70 8.17 42.10
C ILE A 554 10.63 6.91 42.96
N ASN A 555 10.47 7.08 44.27
CA ASN A 555 9.84 6.05 45.09
C ASN A 555 8.39 6.01 44.59
N ILE A 556 8.16 5.20 43.55
CA ILE A 556 6.85 4.94 42.97
C ILE A 556 6.04 4.26 44.08
N VAL A 557 5.26 5.03 44.81
CA VAL A 557 4.29 4.46 45.74
C VAL A 557 3.05 4.07 44.93
N SER A 558 2.77 2.77 44.80
CA SER A 558 1.59 2.24 44.11
C SER A 558 0.55 1.74 45.12
N ILE A 559 -0.72 1.66 44.70
CA ILE A 559 -1.80 1.07 45.51
C ILE A 559 -2.56 0.05 44.66
N TYR A 560 -2.83 -1.12 45.22
CA TYR A 560 -3.55 -2.19 44.53
C TYR A 560 -4.21 -3.18 45.50
N PRO A 561 -5.28 -3.87 45.08
CA PRO A 561 -6.03 -3.63 43.84
C PRO A 561 -6.84 -2.33 43.91
N ASN A 562 -7.13 -1.72 42.75
CA ASN A 562 -8.07 -0.62 42.63
C ASN A 562 -8.96 -0.89 41.41
N PRO A 563 -10.25 -1.27 41.57
CA PRO A 563 -11.03 -1.27 42.81
C PRO A 563 -10.58 -2.29 43.87
N VAL A 564 -10.72 -1.94 45.14
CA VAL A 564 -10.40 -2.80 46.30
C VAL A 564 -11.66 -3.40 46.91
N LYS A 565 -11.56 -4.62 47.45
CA LYS A 565 -12.66 -5.29 48.18
C LYS A 565 -12.49 -5.30 49.69
N ASP A 566 -11.43 -5.96 50.17
CA ASP A 566 -11.18 -6.13 51.61
C ASP A 566 -9.86 -5.51 52.07
N ILE A 567 -8.78 -5.69 51.29
CA ILE A 567 -7.42 -5.26 51.66
C ILE A 567 -6.81 -4.44 50.52
N LEU A 568 -6.43 -3.20 50.83
CA LEU A 568 -5.68 -2.31 49.94
C LEU A 568 -4.19 -2.44 50.25
N SER A 569 -3.40 -2.89 49.29
CA SER A 569 -1.95 -2.98 49.42
C SER A 569 -1.28 -1.69 48.93
N ILE A 570 -0.21 -1.29 49.60
CA ILE A 570 0.64 -0.16 49.26
C ILE A 570 2.05 -0.69 49.05
N GLU A 571 2.61 -0.43 47.88
CA GLU A 571 3.97 -0.80 47.53
C GLU A 571 4.82 0.46 47.36
N GLY A 572 6.00 0.48 47.98
CA GLY A 572 6.90 1.63 48.03
C GLY A 572 7.34 1.96 49.47
N GLU A 573 8.32 2.85 49.63
CA GLU A 573 8.75 3.32 50.95
C GLU A 573 7.89 4.49 51.44
N PHE A 574 7.28 4.33 52.62
CA PHE A 574 6.47 5.36 53.27
C PHE A 574 6.58 5.27 54.79
N THR A 575 6.14 6.33 55.47
CA THR A 575 6.16 6.47 56.95
C THR A 575 4.76 6.40 57.55
N SER A 576 3.73 6.80 56.81
CA SER A 576 2.34 6.65 57.24
C SER A 576 1.38 6.85 56.07
N ILE A 577 0.12 6.42 56.28
CA ILE A 577 -0.99 6.67 55.36
C ILE A 577 -2.19 7.22 56.10
N GLU A 578 -2.99 8.00 55.38
CA GLU A 578 -4.23 8.60 55.85
C GLU A 578 -5.30 8.48 54.75
N ILE A 579 -6.47 7.91 55.07
CA ILE A 579 -7.59 7.75 54.13
C ILE A 579 -8.70 8.74 54.48
N TYR A 580 -9.19 9.43 53.46
CA TYR A 580 -10.22 10.47 53.53
C TYR A 580 -11.42 10.13 52.65
N ASN A 581 -12.61 10.58 53.04
CA ASN A 581 -13.73 10.67 52.10
C ASN A 581 -13.57 11.88 51.15
N LEU A 582 -14.41 11.97 50.13
CA LEU A 582 -14.38 13.08 49.16
C LEU A 582 -14.72 14.45 49.76
N SER A 583 -15.29 14.52 50.96
CA SER A 583 -15.52 15.76 51.70
C SER A 583 -14.32 16.17 52.57
N GLY A 584 -13.19 15.46 52.49
CA GLY A 584 -11.97 15.75 53.24
C GLY A 584 -11.99 15.29 54.70
N LYS A 585 -12.98 14.48 55.12
CA LYS A 585 -13.02 13.91 56.47
C LYS A 585 -12.06 12.71 56.55
N LEU A 586 -11.12 12.77 57.50
CA LEU A 586 -10.22 11.66 57.82
C LEU A 586 -11.01 10.46 58.38
N LEU A 587 -10.77 9.28 57.83
CA LEU A 587 -11.46 8.04 58.19
C LEU A 587 -10.52 6.98 58.78
N LEU A 588 -9.27 6.92 58.31
CA LEU A 588 -8.28 5.94 58.77
C LEU A 588 -6.88 6.55 58.72
N LYS A 589 -6.05 6.25 59.73
CA LYS A 589 -4.61 6.58 59.74
C LYS A 589 -3.81 5.38 60.20
N SER A 590 -2.69 5.09 59.55
CA SER A 590 -1.80 3.98 59.89
C SER A 590 -0.34 4.38 59.68
N THR A 591 0.57 3.93 60.54
CA THR A 591 2.00 4.30 60.50
C THR A 591 2.92 3.17 60.03
N ASP A 592 2.45 1.93 59.88
CA ASP A 592 3.32 0.84 59.40
C ASP A 592 2.53 -0.42 58.97
N LYS A 593 1.85 -0.35 57.82
CA LYS A 593 1.22 -1.53 57.18
C LYS A 593 1.15 -1.35 55.67
N ASN A 594 1.85 -2.22 54.93
CA ASN A 594 1.72 -2.32 53.47
C ASN A 594 0.37 -2.91 53.03
N HIS A 595 -0.47 -3.35 53.99
CA HIS A 595 -1.81 -3.89 53.75
C HIS A 595 -2.81 -3.21 54.69
N ILE A 596 -3.77 -2.49 54.10
CA ILE A 596 -4.80 -1.74 54.82
C ILE A 596 -6.12 -2.50 54.73
N ASN A 597 -6.65 -2.91 55.88
CA ASN A 597 -7.99 -3.49 55.95
C ASN A 597 -9.03 -2.37 55.76
N THR A 598 -9.86 -2.53 54.72
CA THR A 598 -10.89 -1.56 54.32
C THR A 598 -12.30 -2.00 54.72
N CYS A 599 -12.47 -3.12 55.43
CA CYS A 599 -13.78 -3.68 55.79
C CYS A 599 -14.64 -2.71 56.63
N SER A 600 -14.02 -1.81 57.40
CA SER A 600 -14.70 -0.78 58.21
C SER A 600 -15.22 0.42 57.40
N LEU A 601 -14.79 0.57 56.14
CA LEU A 601 -15.23 1.61 55.23
C LEU A 601 -16.47 1.15 54.45
N SER A 602 -17.33 2.07 54.02
CA SER A 602 -18.51 1.76 53.19
C SER A 602 -18.14 1.76 51.70
N GLU A 603 -18.90 1.09 50.84
CA GLU A 603 -18.67 1.15 49.38
C GLU A 603 -18.63 2.61 48.89
N GLY A 604 -17.67 2.95 48.03
CA GLY A 604 -17.49 4.31 47.54
C GLY A 604 -16.07 4.70 47.16
N MET A 605 -15.88 5.97 46.78
CA MET A 605 -14.57 6.52 46.39
C MET A 605 -13.89 7.22 47.56
N TYR A 606 -12.59 7.01 47.68
CA TYR A 606 -11.74 7.53 48.76
C TYR A 606 -10.46 8.15 48.21
N LEU A 607 -9.86 9.05 48.99
CA LEU A 607 -8.51 9.56 48.79
C LEU A 607 -7.60 8.96 49.85
N ILE A 608 -6.41 8.51 49.45
CA ILE A 608 -5.35 8.08 50.35
C ILE A 608 -4.15 8.99 50.19
N ASN A 609 -3.72 9.60 51.30
CA ASN A 609 -2.48 10.34 51.41
C ASN A 609 -1.42 9.39 51.96
N ILE A 610 -0.31 9.27 51.26
CA ILE A 610 0.82 8.40 51.63
C ILE A 610 2.02 9.29 51.89
N LEU A 611 2.42 9.38 53.15
CA LEU A 611 3.52 10.22 53.62
C LEU A 611 4.83 9.45 53.41
N THR A 612 5.65 9.87 52.45
CA THR A 612 7.02 9.37 52.29
C THR A 612 7.99 10.24 53.09
N SER A 613 9.28 9.88 53.11
CA SER A 613 10.33 10.68 53.75
C SER A 613 10.42 12.12 53.21
N ASN A 614 9.97 12.35 51.97
CA ASN A 614 10.22 13.61 51.25
C ASN A 614 8.94 14.33 50.79
N LYS A 615 7.79 13.64 50.61
CA LYS A 615 6.54 14.24 50.12
C LYS A 615 5.28 13.48 50.54
N ILE A 616 4.12 14.13 50.40
CA ILE A 616 2.80 13.48 50.53
C ILE A 616 2.29 13.12 49.13
N VAL A 617 2.08 11.84 48.88
CA VAL A 617 1.50 11.33 47.61
C VAL A 617 0.02 11.07 47.82
N THR A 618 -0.85 11.73 47.06
CA THR A 618 -2.30 11.52 47.14
C THR A 618 -2.76 10.64 45.99
N LYS A 619 -3.46 9.54 46.28
CA LYS A 619 -4.07 8.65 45.28
C LYS A 619 -5.56 8.47 45.55
N LYS A 620 -6.31 8.13 44.49
CA LYS A 620 -7.73 7.82 44.57
C LYS A 620 -7.93 6.32 44.41
N PHE A 621 -8.81 5.73 45.22
CA PHE A 621 -9.25 4.35 45.04
C PHE A 621 -10.75 4.18 45.25
N THR A 622 -11.30 3.13 44.65
CA THR A 622 -12.73 2.76 44.76
C THR A 622 -12.83 1.48 45.58
N LEU A 623 -13.63 1.50 46.64
CA LEU A 623 -13.97 0.32 47.44
C LEU A 623 -15.30 -0.25 46.94
N ILE A 624 -15.32 -1.54 46.62
CA ILE A 624 -16.50 -2.33 46.22
C ILE A 624 -16.70 -3.45 47.24
N LYS A 625 -17.94 -3.79 47.64
CA LYS A 625 -18.21 -4.86 48.64
C LYS A 625 -18.92 -6.06 48.04
#